data_AF-A0A2M7A2J0-F1
#
_entry.id   AF-A0A2M7A2J0-F1
#
_cell.length_a   1.000
_cell.length_b   1.000
_cell.length_c   1.000
_cell.angle_alpha   90.00
_cell.angle_beta   90.00
_cell.angle_gamma   90.00
#
_symmetry.space_group_name_H-M   'P 1'
#
loop_
_entity.id
_entity.type
_entity.pdbx_description
1 polymer ?
#
loop_
_entity_poly.entity_id
_entity_poly.type
_entity_poly.pdbx_seq_one_letter_code
_entity_poly.pdbx_strand_id
1 'polypeptide(L)'
;MGSPNRSAAEESIEDNDAVPGKLIGLNSNDDDADDIPDYADGYNRDGISGNDDDENTAETFVPLVLEIPEEAGLDTPLKLTYSAACPVVGADPANASGSGGHLRLWTAPGNARRNAAPVTAGGHFVPSDTPVTPRQLGVNSSTWTKTLYLEGVQASGGLADQTIALNLPAEGTLTVGNDQVSWTDTVRVTVVKVEIQKAETDVSDLKVVDADNAVASFADEQSAAVEAVVTPGIPAIQALYANLMQWTGGTAAAAPDERTINRGTPGKYPLKVTFGGAEDALDVWIARVQMNWIVPYTGCWTSTKRTQLVLDIDNDDCDALVDLDDPEVEHEDDLIPLVLSVEPRGIGGSVRMETSTQPAEGEPTAARVAVYQDPEERVGHGKPPWEADLLRLLDDSPSPQLPYLYVQGRELSSDSNDQNLKLVYEWGDFATSDTVDATVAPRHGESSATVKLYKAVKDEGGN
;
A
#
# COMPACT_ATOMS: atom_id res chain seq x y z
N MET A 1 2.87 19.27 15.91
CA MET A 1 1.77 20.24 15.71
C MET A 1 2.01 21.53 16.49
N GLY A 2 1.39 22.64 16.09
CA GLY A 2 1.53 23.94 16.78
C GLY A 2 0.62 24.09 18.01
N SER A 3 1.04 24.92 18.98
CA SER A 3 0.22 25.31 20.14
C SER A 3 -1.06 26.04 19.73
N PRO A 4 -2.12 26.04 20.58
CA PRO A 4 -3.30 26.89 20.38
C PRO A 4 -2.90 28.36 20.19
N ASN A 5 -3.62 29.08 19.33
CA ASN A 5 -3.37 30.50 19.03
C ASN A 5 -3.87 31.40 20.18
N ARG A 6 -4.84 30.92 20.97
CA ARG A 6 -5.45 31.62 22.11
C ARG A 6 -6.04 32.98 21.73
N SER A 7 -6.54 33.05 20.50
CA SER A 7 -7.15 34.26 19.96
C SER A 7 -8.64 34.30 20.29
N ALA A 8 -9.24 35.48 20.38
CA ALA A 8 -10.69 35.62 20.58
C ALA A 8 -11.52 34.92 19.48
N ALA A 9 -10.97 34.75 18.27
CA ALA A 9 -11.62 34.01 17.21
C ALA A 9 -11.62 32.49 17.48
N GLU A 10 -10.52 31.95 18.02
CA GLU A 10 -10.43 30.54 18.44
C GLU A 10 -11.36 30.27 19.62
N GLU A 11 -11.38 31.17 20.60
CA GLU A 11 -12.32 31.11 21.74
C GLU A 11 -13.77 31.06 21.27
N SER A 12 -14.15 31.93 20.31
CA SER A 12 -15.54 32.03 19.84
C SER A 12 -16.08 30.76 19.15
N ILE A 13 -15.20 29.81 18.81
CA ILE A 13 -15.56 28.56 18.13
C ILE A 13 -15.33 27.32 18.99
N GLU A 14 -14.79 27.44 20.20
CA GLU A 14 -14.33 26.29 20.97
C GLU A 14 -15.48 25.39 21.48
N ASP A 15 -16.60 25.96 21.91
CA ASP A 15 -17.85 25.23 22.28
C ASP A 15 -18.97 25.45 21.25
N ASN A 16 -18.63 25.57 19.98
CA ASN A 16 -19.62 25.70 18.91
C ASN A 16 -19.79 24.37 18.18
N ASP A 17 -20.95 23.73 18.32
CA ASP A 17 -21.28 22.43 17.72
C ASP A 17 -21.55 22.50 16.20
N ALA A 18 -21.76 23.71 15.66
CA ALA A 18 -21.95 23.93 14.23
C ALA A 18 -20.62 24.00 13.44
N VAL A 19 -19.48 24.00 14.13
CA VAL A 19 -18.15 23.94 13.54
C VAL A 19 -17.40 22.73 14.09
N PRO A 20 -16.38 22.19 13.40
CA PRO A 20 -15.75 20.93 13.79
C PRO A 20 -14.97 20.93 15.12
N GLY A 21 -14.85 22.09 15.79
CA GLY A 21 -13.92 22.27 16.89
C GLY A 21 -12.48 21.99 16.46
N LYS A 22 -11.67 21.49 17.39
CA LYS A 22 -10.31 21.04 17.12
C LYS A 22 -10.34 19.70 16.37
N LEU A 23 -9.79 19.67 15.17
CA LEU A 23 -9.58 18.41 14.44
C LEU A 23 -8.29 17.74 14.93
N ILE A 24 -8.36 16.48 15.31
CA ILE A 24 -7.20 15.65 15.68
C ILE A 24 -7.22 14.33 14.92
N GLY A 25 -6.05 13.77 14.65
CA GLY A 25 -5.94 12.46 14.02
C GLY A 25 -6.26 11.31 14.98
N LEU A 26 -6.81 10.22 14.46
CA LEU A 26 -6.81 8.92 15.12
C LEU A 26 -5.38 8.38 15.13
N ASN A 27 -4.88 8.03 16.32
CA ASN A 27 -3.51 7.59 16.56
C ASN A 27 -3.31 6.09 16.27
N SER A 28 -3.83 5.62 15.14
CA SER A 28 -3.87 4.19 14.76
C SER A 28 -2.78 3.77 13.78
N ASN A 29 -1.89 4.68 13.43
CA ASN A 29 -0.66 4.46 12.68
C ASN A 29 0.41 3.75 13.54
N ASP A 30 1.57 3.53 12.95
CA ASP A 30 2.78 2.93 13.53
C ASP A 30 3.95 3.74 12.97
N ASP A 31 4.26 4.86 13.63
CA ASP A 31 5.17 5.88 13.10
C ASP A 31 6.65 5.46 13.15
N ASP A 32 7.03 4.53 14.02
CA ASP A 32 8.39 4.00 14.16
C ASP A 32 8.59 2.57 13.63
N ALA A 33 7.53 1.96 13.09
CA ALA A 33 7.53 0.71 12.34
C ALA A 33 7.98 -0.50 13.17
N ASP A 34 7.46 -0.60 14.39
CA ASP A 34 7.71 -1.70 15.34
C ASP A 34 6.56 -2.74 15.39
N ASP A 35 5.56 -2.60 14.51
CA ASP A 35 4.33 -3.39 14.44
C ASP A 35 3.37 -3.16 15.62
N ILE A 36 3.53 -2.08 16.40
CA ILE A 36 2.65 -1.67 17.48
C ILE A 36 1.90 -0.40 17.07
N PRO A 37 0.55 -0.39 17.10
CA PRO A 37 -0.19 0.84 16.84
C PRO A 37 0.18 1.93 17.86
N ASP A 38 0.37 3.18 17.44
CA ASP A 38 0.91 4.25 18.29
C ASP A 38 0.05 4.52 19.54
N TYR A 39 -1.28 4.37 19.48
CA TYR A 39 -2.15 4.46 20.67
C TYR A 39 -1.91 3.33 21.71
N ALA A 40 -1.24 2.26 21.32
CA ALA A 40 -0.85 1.15 22.18
C ALA A 40 0.59 1.28 22.71
N ASP A 41 1.31 2.31 22.30
CA ASP A 41 2.77 2.43 22.45
C ASP A 41 3.18 3.61 23.37
N GLY A 42 4.41 3.57 23.87
CA GLY A 42 5.14 4.62 24.58
C GLY A 42 4.82 4.71 26.07
N TYR A 43 4.17 3.70 26.65
CA TYR A 43 3.79 3.68 28.07
C TYR A 43 3.96 2.33 28.78
N ASN A 44 4.78 1.42 28.25
CA ASN A 44 5.02 0.09 28.81
C ASN A 44 3.70 -0.67 28.99
N ARG A 45 3.01 -0.88 27.87
CA ARG A 45 1.68 -1.46 27.86
C ARG A 45 1.69 -2.92 28.30
N ASP A 46 2.71 -3.70 28.00
CA ASP A 46 2.79 -5.11 28.36
C ASP A 46 3.31 -5.36 29.80
N GLY A 47 3.86 -4.33 30.46
CA GLY A 47 4.44 -4.43 31.80
C GLY A 47 5.89 -4.91 31.82
N ILE A 48 6.53 -5.10 30.66
CA ILE A 48 7.92 -5.52 30.49
C ILE A 48 8.74 -4.30 30.11
N SER A 49 9.78 -3.97 30.87
CA SER A 49 10.65 -2.84 30.50
C SER A 49 11.76 -3.25 29.52
N GLY A 50 12.11 -2.35 28.61
CA GLY A 50 13.24 -2.44 27.69
C GLY A 50 12.93 -3.05 26.33
N ASN A 51 11.65 -3.06 25.94
CA ASN A 51 11.11 -3.49 24.65
C ASN A 51 10.57 -2.27 23.88
N ASP A 52 9.89 -2.54 22.76
CA ASP A 52 9.50 -1.51 21.80
C ASP A 52 8.33 -0.64 22.32
N ASP A 53 7.37 -1.22 23.06
CA ASP A 53 6.18 -0.51 23.59
C ASP A 53 6.43 0.52 24.73
N ASP A 54 7.70 0.68 25.09
CA ASP A 54 8.17 1.40 26.26
C ASP A 54 8.38 2.90 25.98
N GLU A 55 8.70 3.25 24.73
CA GLU A 55 8.96 4.62 24.28
C GLU A 55 8.82 4.76 22.75
N ASN A 56 7.77 5.47 22.32
CA ASN A 56 7.66 5.97 20.95
C ASN A 56 8.27 7.37 20.84
N THR A 57 9.33 7.55 20.07
CA THR A 57 9.98 8.87 19.91
C THR A 57 9.51 9.64 18.68
N ALA A 58 8.75 8.99 17.79
CA ALA A 58 8.21 9.57 16.57
C ALA A 58 6.88 10.29 16.80
N GLU A 59 6.12 9.87 17.81
CA GLU A 59 4.77 10.33 18.11
C GLU A 59 4.65 11.84 18.47
N THR A 60 3.58 12.50 18.02
CA THR A 60 3.25 13.89 18.37
C THR A 60 1.76 14.14 18.63
N PHE A 61 1.41 14.30 19.90
CA PHE A 61 0.07 14.68 20.34
C PHE A 61 -0.28 16.17 20.14
N VAL A 62 -1.60 16.46 20.18
CA VAL A 62 -2.14 17.82 20.05
C VAL A 62 -2.06 18.56 21.40
N PRO A 63 -1.41 19.73 21.48
CA PRO A 63 -1.36 20.48 22.73
C PRO A 63 -2.72 21.11 23.08
N LEU A 64 -3.16 20.91 24.32
CA LEU A 64 -4.28 21.59 24.98
C LEU A 64 -3.72 22.43 26.13
N VAL A 65 -4.02 23.73 26.18
CA VAL A 65 -3.48 24.62 27.22
C VAL A 65 -4.54 24.82 28.30
N LEU A 66 -4.26 24.33 29.50
CA LEU A 66 -5.05 24.60 30.70
C LEU A 66 -4.51 25.85 31.39
N GLU A 67 -5.36 26.86 31.59
CA GLU A 67 -5.05 28.04 32.39
C GLU A 67 -5.95 28.07 33.63
N ILE A 68 -5.33 28.19 34.80
CA ILE A 68 -6.03 28.15 36.09
C ILE A 68 -5.94 29.54 36.74
N PRO A 69 -7.06 30.14 37.18
CA PRO A 69 -7.03 31.38 37.95
C PRO A 69 -6.20 31.21 39.23
N GLU A 70 -5.31 32.16 39.52
CA GLU A 70 -4.46 32.12 40.71
C GLU A 70 -5.28 32.06 42.01
N GLU A 71 -6.42 32.74 42.00
CA GLU A 71 -7.37 32.81 43.12
C GLU A 71 -7.99 31.46 43.45
N ALA A 72 -8.01 30.52 42.51
CA ALA A 72 -8.50 29.17 42.75
C ALA A 72 -7.60 28.41 43.71
N GLY A 73 -6.29 28.67 43.71
CA GLY A 73 -5.32 27.94 44.51
C GLY A 73 -4.93 26.58 43.92
N LEU A 74 -3.69 26.15 44.18
CA LEU A 74 -3.11 24.94 43.58
C LEU A 74 -3.66 23.62 44.10
N ASP A 75 -4.36 23.66 45.24
CA ASP A 75 -4.89 22.48 45.93
C ASP A 75 -6.42 22.40 45.83
N THR A 76 -7.07 23.33 45.12
CA THR A 76 -8.50 23.28 44.84
C THR A 76 -8.77 22.19 43.79
N PRO A 77 -9.64 21.20 44.09
CA PRO A 77 -9.98 20.17 43.12
C PRO A 77 -10.65 20.79 41.90
N LEU A 78 -10.28 20.34 40.71
CA LEU A 78 -10.95 20.56 39.43
C LEU A 78 -11.33 19.22 38.82
N LYS A 79 -12.24 19.24 37.86
CA LYS A 79 -12.68 18.04 37.14
C LYS A 79 -12.68 18.30 35.64
N LEU A 80 -12.06 17.39 34.89
CA LEU A 80 -12.18 17.32 33.45
C LEU A 80 -13.17 16.20 33.11
N THR A 81 -14.15 16.49 32.27
CA THR A 81 -15.13 15.53 31.77
C THR A 81 -14.97 15.40 30.26
N TYR A 82 -14.68 14.19 29.80
CA TYR A 82 -14.48 13.87 28.39
C TYR A 82 -14.65 12.38 28.13
N SER A 83 -14.71 11.98 26.85
CA SER A 83 -14.83 10.56 26.47
C SER A 83 -13.49 9.83 26.63
N ALA A 84 -13.11 9.53 27.87
CA ALA A 84 -11.80 8.97 28.20
C ALA A 84 -11.65 7.50 27.80
N ALA A 85 -10.58 7.21 27.06
CA ALA A 85 -10.09 5.87 26.79
C ALA A 85 -9.00 5.49 27.79
N CYS A 86 -9.25 4.50 28.66
CA CYS A 86 -8.26 4.12 29.66
C CYS A 86 -7.01 3.53 28.97
N PRO A 87 -5.78 3.94 29.37
CA PRO A 87 -4.58 3.22 28.96
C PRO A 87 -4.56 1.88 29.70
N VAL A 88 -4.53 0.78 28.96
CA VAL A 88 -4.52 -0.58 29.53
C VAL A 88 -3.07 -1.00 29.72
N VAL A 89 -2.74 -1.57 30.88
CA VAL A 89 -1.42 -2.18 31.15
C VAL A 89 -1.61 -3.68 31.38
N GLY A 90 -0.63 -4.49 30.97
CA GLY A 90 -0.64 -5.95 31.02
C GLY A 90 -1.38 -6.62 29.85
N ALA A 91 -1.62 -5.88 28.75
CA ALA A 91 -2.22 -6.41 27.54
C ALA A 91 -1.18 -6.49 26.42
N ASP A 92 -1.34 -7.46 25.53
CA ASP A 92 -0.53 -7.55 24.31
C ASP A 92 -0.72 -6.28 23.47
N PRO A 93 0.37 -5.53 23.18
CA PRO A 93 0.30 -4.29 22.42
C PRO A 93 -0.16 -4.51 20.98
N ALA A 94 0.22 -5.64 20.35
CA ALA A 94 -0.17 -5.98 18.97
C ALA A 94 -1.67 -6.29 18.82
N ASN A 95 -2.36 -6.62 19.92
CA ASN A 95 -3.80 -6.92 19.96
C ASN A 95 -4.59 -5.87 20.71
N ALA A 96 -4.11 -4.63 20.72
CA ALA A 96 -4.80 -3.55 21.38
C ALA A 96 -6.20 -3.33 20.77
N SER A 97 -7.22 -3.38 21.62
CA SER A 97 -8.52 -2.77 21.33
C SER A 97 -8.71 -1.61 22.30
N GLY A 98 -9.02 -0.42 21.81
CA GLY A 98 -9.27 0.76 22.65
C GLY A 98 -10.31 0.44 23.74
N SER A 99 -9.93 0.62 25.01
CA SER A 99 -10.83 0.35 26.14
C SER A 99 -11.78 1.53 26.37
N GLY A 100 -12.87 1.56 25.60
CA GLY A 100 -13.90 2.62 25.67
C GLY A 100 -13.38 4.02 25.33
N GLY A 101 -14.29 4.98 25.16
CA GLY A 101 -13.94 6.38 24.93
C GLY A 101 -13.30 6.71 23.57
N HIS A 102 -13.06 8.00 23.33
CA HIS A 102 -12.46 8.50 22.08
C HIS A 102 -11.11 9.18 22.25
N LEU A 103 -10.79 9.62 23.47
CA LEU A 103 -9.68 10.53 23.73
C LEU A 103 -8.84 10.07 24.92
N ARG A 104 -7.56 10.46 24.93
CA ARG A 104 -6.73 10.48 26.14
C ARG A 104 -6.12 11.86 26.33
N LEU A 105 -5.97 12.23 27.60
CA LEU A 105 -5.25 13.43 28.01
C LEU A 105 -4.03 13.04 28.83
N TRP A 106 -2.88 13.57 28.46
CA TRP A 106 -1.59 13.30 29.08
C TRP A 106 -0.94 14.57 29.60
N THR A 107 -0.19 14.46 30.70
CA THR A 107 0.68 15.54 31.20
C THR A 107 2.08 15.55 30.57
N ALA A 108 2.39 14.53 29.77
CA ALA A 108 3.62 14.31 29.01
C ALA A 108 3.33 14.25 27.50
N PRO A 109 4.25 14.70 26.64
CA PRO A 109 4.07 14.65 25.19
C PRO A 109 4.13 13.22 24.64
N GLY A 110 3.71 13.07 23.39
CA GLY A 110 3.67 11.79 22.66
C GLY A 110 5.06 11.19 22.38
N ASN A 111 6.08 12.02 22.14
CA ASN A 111 7.45 11.56 21.90
C ASN A 111 8.28 11.35 23.19
N ALA A 112 7.63 11.15 24.33
CA ALA A 112 8.29 10.91 25.59
C ALA A 112 7.66 9.71 26.28
N ARG A 113 8.50 8.93 26.99
CA ARG A 113 8.04 7.84 27.84
C ARG A 113 6.94 8.28 28.81
N ARG A 114 5.80 7.59 28.74
CA ARG A 114 4.62 7.86 29.58
C ARG A 114 4.46 6.81 30.68
N ASN A 115 3.85 7.22 31.78
CA ASN A 115 3.35 6.31 32.80
C ASN A 115 1.83 6.29 32.68
N ALA A 116 1.27 5.14 32.28
CA ALA A 116 -0.16 4.93 32.07
C ALA A 116 -1.02 5.15 33.33
N ALA A 117 -0.43 5.12 34.52
CA ALA A 117 -1.17 5.40 35.74
C ALA A 117 -1.80 6.81 35.73
N PRO A 118 -2.95 7.02 36.40
CA PRO A 118 -3.54 8.33 36.49
C PRO A 118 -2.64 9.29 37.28
N VAL A 119 -2.75 10.59 37.01
CA VAL A 119 -2.03 11.66 37.76
C VAL A 119 -2.32 11.64 39.26
N THR A 120 -3.49 11.12 39.68
CA THR A 120 -3.84 10.92 41.09
C THR A 120 -3.01 9.83 41.77
N ALA A 121 -2.39 8.94 40.99
CA ALA A 121 -1.47 7.90 41.43
C ALA A 121 0.00 8.21 41.00
N GLY A 122 0.28 9.44 40.58
CA GLY A 122 1.63 9.86 40.18
C GLY A 122 2.05 9.46 38.77
N GLY A 123 1.13 9.01 37.91
CA GLY A 123 1.40 8.80 36.49
C GLY A 123 1.12 10.02 35.63
N HIS A 124 0.93 9.82 34.32
CA HIS A 124 0.77 10.91 33.35
C HIS A 124 -0.63 11.02 32.76
N PHE A 125 -1.48 10.01 32.93
CA PHE A 125 -2.84 10.01 32.39
C PHE A 125 -3.77 10.91 33.22
N VAL A 126 -4.55 11.77 32.57
CA VAL A 126 -5.51 12.66 33.24
C VAL A 126 -6.91 12.01 33.20
N PRO A 127 -7.42 11.41 34.29
CA PRO A 127 -8.68 10.69 34.25
C PRO A 127 -9.90 11.61 34.06
N SER A 128 -10.91 11.15 33.32
CA SER A 128 -12.22 11.83 33.26
C SER A 128 -13.00 11.66 34.57
N ASP A 129 -13.82 12.65 34.89
CA ASP A 129 -14.80 12.65 35.98
C ASP A 129 -14.22 12.38 37.38
N THR A 130 -12.90 12.48 37.50
CA THR A 130 -12.16 12.27 38.74
C THR A 130 -11.57 13.61 39.18
N PRO A 131 -11.86 14.08 40.41
CA PRO A 131 -11.25 15.29 40.93
C PRO A 131 -9.72 15.20 40.96
N VAL A 132 -9.06 16.19 40.36
CA VAL A 132 -7.59 16.36 40.38
C VAL A 132 -7.26 17.78 40.84
N THR A 133 -6.08 18.01 41.41
CA THR A 133 -5.63 19.37 41.74
C THR A 133 -4.73 19.93 40.65
N PRO A 134 -4.65 21.27 40.48
CA PRO A 134 -3.65 21.89 39.61
C PRO A 134 -2.23 21.36 39.87
N ARG A 135 -1.86 21.14 41.14
CA ARG A 135 -0.56 20.57 41.51
C ARG A 135 -0.33 19.17 40.94
N GLN A 136 -1.33 18.29 40.95
CA GLN A 136 -1.23 16.96 40.35
C GLN A 136 -1.04 17.01 38.83
N LEU A 137 -1.55 18.05 38.17
CA LEU A 137 -1.32 18.30 36.75
C LEU A 137 0.05 18.96 36.47
N GLY A 138 0.79 19.35 37.50
CA GLY A 138 2.09 20.01 37.39
C GLY A 138 2.03 21.55 37.35
N VAL A 139 0.86 22.15 37.61
CA VAL A 139 0.72 23.60 37.82
C VAL A 139 1.39 23.97 39.15
N ASN A 140 2.04 25.13 39.21
CA ASN A 140 2.74 25.59 40.41
C ASN A 140 2.62 27.11 40.56
N SER A 141 3.08 27.66 41.69
CA SER A 141 2.90 29.10 42.00
C SER A 141 3.71 30.05 41.10
N SER A 142 4.62 29.52 40.28
CA SER A 142 5.33 30.29 39.27
C SER A 142 4.71 30.16 37.87
N THR A 143 3.85 29.16 37.65
CA THR A 143 3.20 28.89 36.35
C THR A 143 1.76 28.40 36.57
N TRP A 144 0.80 29.28 36.32
CA TRP A 144 -0.65 29.01 36.38
C TRP A 144 -1.22 28.40 35.08
N THR A 145 -0.33 27.97 34.19
CA THR A 145 -0.67 27.32 32.93
C THR A 145 0.00 25.94 32.85
N LYS A 146 -0.67 24.99 32.20
CA LYS A 146 -0.15 23.65 31.91
C LYS A 146 -0.57 23.23 30.50
N THR A 147 0.38 22.81 29.68
CA THR A 147 0.07 22.08 28.46
C THR A 147 -0.24 20.63 28.80
N LEU A 148 -1.44 20.21 28.48
CA LEU A 148 -1.85 18.82 28.36
C LEU A 148 -1.70 18.39 26.88
N TYR A 149 -1.63 17.08 26.66
CA TYR A 149 -1.46 16.52 25.34
C TYR A 149 -2.63 15.59 25.04
N LEU A 150 -3.33 15.91 23.95
CA LEU A 150 -4.55 15.26 23.51
C LEU A 150 -4.22 14.25 22.41
N GLU A 151 -4.63 13.01 22.65
CA GLU A 151 -4.51 11.85 21.75
C GLU A 151 -5.91 11.37 21.36
N GLY A 152 -6.12 11.08 20.07
CA GLY A 152 -7.34 10.47 19.56
C GLY A 152 -7.19 8.95 19.46
N VAL A 153 -8.00 8.20 20.20
CA VAL A 153 -7.92 6.72 20.30
C VAL A 153 -9.07 6.02 19.56
N GLN A 154 -10.17 6.72 19.31
CA GLN A 154 -11.28 6.23 18.50
C GLN A 154 -11.88 7.38 17.69
N ALA A 155 -12.17 7.12 16.40
CA ALA A 155 -12.77 8.11 15.51
C ALA A 155 -14.12 8.63 16.04
N SER A 156 -14.38 9.92 15.82
CA SER A 156 -15.67 10.56 16.13
C SER A 156 -16.81 10.00 15.27
N GLY A 157 -18.02 9.96 15.82
CA GLY A 157 -19.24 9.61 15.10
C GLY A 157 -19.94 10.81 14.45
N GLY A 158 -19.61 12.03 14.89
CA GLY A 158 -20.18 13.29 14.42
C GLY A 158 -19.19 14.46 14.51
N LEU A 159 -19.52 15.55 13.81
CA LEU A 159 -18.77 16.79 13.91
C LEU A 159 -18.84 17.31 15.35
N ALA A 160 -17.70 17.64 15.93
CA ALA A 160 -17.59 18.26 17.24
C ALA A 160 -18.37 17.52 18.34
N ASP A 161 -18.47 16.20 18.19
CA ASP A 161 -19.24 15.31 19.06
C ASP A 161 -18.48 14.94 20.34
N GLN A 162 -17.15 15.15 20.36
CA GLN A 162 -16.34 15.03 21.55
C GLN A 162 -16.19 16.40 22.22
N THR A 163 -16.25 16.39 23.56
CA THR A 163 -16.06 17.57 24.40
C THR A 163 -15.02 17.29 25.46
N ILE A 164 -14.24 18.30 25.82
CA ILE A 164 -13.40 18.33 27.01
C ILE A 164 -13.89 19.50 27.86
N ALA A 165 -14.62 19.20 28.93
CA ALA A 165 -15.22 20.19 29.81
C ALA A 165 -14.44 20.30 31.13
N LEU A 166 -14.05 21.51 31.50
CA LEU A 166 -13.42 21.85 32.78
C LEU A 166 -14.48 22.37 33.77
N ASN A 167 -14.40 21.90 35.01
CA ASN A 167 -15.11 22.48 36.15
C ASN A 167 -14.14 22.77 37.28
N LEU A 168 -14.12 24.01 37.78
CA LEU A 168 -13.29 24.46 38.89
C LEU A 168 -14.14 25.34 39.85
N PRO A 169 -14.32 24.97 41.13
CA PRO A 169 -13.93 23.69 41.71
C PRO A 169 -14.66 22.50 41.03
N ALA A 170 -14.15 21.29 41.26
CA ALA A 170 -14.73 20.05 40.71
C ALA A 170 -16.22 19.89 41.03
N GLU A 171 -16.64 20.42 42.19
CA GLU A 171 -18.02 20.47 42.66
C GLU A 171 -18.29 21.78 43.42
N GLY A 172 -19.48 22.35 43.24
CA GLY A 172 -19.94 23.52 44.00
C GLY A 172 -19.27 24.84 43.59
N THR A 173 -18.96 25.67 44.58
CA THR A 173 -18.34 27.00 44.42
C THR A 173 -17.16 27.17 45.38
N LEU A 174 -16.18 27.95 44.97
CA LEU A 174 -15.07 28.40 45.80
C LEU A 174 -15.42 29.75 46.44
N THR A 175 -15.02 29.96 47.70
CA THR A 175 -15.11 31.28 48.32
C THR A 175 -13.85 32.10 48.00
N VAL A 176 -13.98 33.15 47.19
CA VAL A 176 -12.87 34.09 46.90
C VAL A 176 -13.26 35.45 47.45
N GLY A 177 -12.61 35.85 48.54
CA GLY A 177 -13.02 37.04 49.30
C GLY A 177 -14.43 36.87 49.88
N ASN A 178 -15.39 37.67 49.42
CA ASN A 178 -16.80 37.60 49.83
C ASN A 178 -17.69 36.91 48.77
N ASP A 179 -17.14 36.53 47.64
CA ASP A 179 -17.88 35.98 46.50
C ASP A 179 -17.79 34.46 46.45
N GLN A 180 -18.84 33.82 45.93
CA GLN A 180 -18.83 32.41 45.56
C GLN A 180 -18.59 32.32 44.05
N VAL A 181 -17.52 31.65 43.65
CA VAL A 181 -17.08 31.59 42.26
C VAL A 181 -16.98 30.14 41.79
N SER A 182 -17.39 29.89 40.56
CA SER A 182 -17.11 28.66 39.81
C SER A 182 -16.71 29.04 38.39
N TRP A 183 -15.72 28.35 37.86
CA TRP A 183 -15.26 28.49 36.49
C TRP A 183 -15.57 27.21 35.74
N THR A 184 -16.14 27.37 34.55
CA THR A 184 -16.43 26.28 33.62
C THR A 184 -15.98 26.69 32.24
N ASP A 185 -15.41 25.74 31.52
CA ASP A 185 -14.96 25.95 30.15
C ASP A 185 -15.12 24.63 29.37
N THR A 186 -15.31 24.69 28.06
CA THR A 186 -15.50 23.50 27.23
C THR A 186 -14.91 23.71 25.85
N VAL A 187 -14.09 22.77 25.41
CA VAL A 187 -13.61 22.73 24.03
C VAL A 187 -14.16 21.51 23.30
N ARG A 188 -14.49 21.66 22.03
CA ARG A 188 -14.97 20.61 21.14
C ARG A 188 -13.85 20.06 20.28
N VAL A 189 -13.92 18.76 20.05
CA VAL A 189 -12.92 17.99 19.32
C VAL A 189 -13.63 17.07 18.33
N THR A 190 -13.01 16.87 17.17
CA THR A 190 -13.39 15.80 16.24
C THR A 190 -12.16 14.92 15.98
N VAL A 191 -12.26 13.62 16.26
CA VAL A 191 -11.22 12.63 15.96
C VAL A 191 -11.44 12.07 14.56
N VAL A 192 -10.42 12.18 13.71
CA VAL A 192 -10.50 11.89 12.28
C VAL A 192 -9.68 10.65 11.97
N LYS A 193 -10.32 9.61 11.41
CA LYS A 193 -9.61 8.50 10.77
C LYS A 193 -9.37 8.87 9.30
N VAL A 194 -8.15 8.67 8.84
CA VAL A 194 -7.79 8.68 7.41
C VAL A 194 -7.50 7.25 7.00
N GLU A 195 -7.98 6.86 5.82
CA GLU A 195 -7.78 5.52 5.27
C GLU A 195 -7.70 5.62 3.74
N ILE A 196 -6.81 4.87 3.12
CA ILE A 196 -6.71 4.71 1.67
C ILE A 196 -7.53 3.47 1.32
N GLN A 197 -8.76 3.66 0.86
CA GLN A 197 -9.65 2.53 0.58
C GLN A 197 -9.47 1.91 -0.81
N LYS A 198 -8.93 2.64 -1.79
CA LYS A 198 -8.93 2.16 -3.17
C LYS A 198 -7.82 2.76 -4.03
N ALA A 199 -6.97 1.90 -4.59
CA ALA A 199 -6.22 2.23 -5.80
C ALA A 199 -7.00 1.71 -7.01
N GLU A 200 -7.80 2.58 -7.64
CA GLU A 200 -8.35 2.27 -8.96
C GLU A 200 -7.29 2.53 -10.02
N THR A 201 -6.72 1.47 -10.59
CA THR A 201 -6.09 1.63 -11.89
C THR A 201 -7.21 1.70 -12.92
N ASP A 202 -7.51 2.90 -13.42
CA ASP A 202 -8.26 3.01 -14.68
C ASP A 202 -7.34 2.52 -15.81
N VAL A 203 -7.24 1.21 -15.94
CA VAL A 203 -6.55 0.53 -17.03
C VAL A 203 -7.46 0.40 -18.26
N SER A 204 -8.69 0.92 -18.22
CA SER A 204 -9.67 0.72 -19.30
C SER A 204 -9.30 1.45 -20.60
N ASP A 205 -8.41 2.44 -20.53
CA ASP A 205 -7.83 3.14 -21.69
C ASP A 205 -6.39 2.70 -22.06
N LEU A 206 -5.88 1.57 -21.51
CA LEU A 206 -4.59 1.01 -21.92
C LEU A 206 -4.70 0.23 -23.25
N LYS A 207 -4.93 0.97 -24.33
CA LYS A 207 -4.48 0.61 -25.66
C LYS A 207 -3.61 1.73 -26.21
N VAL A 208 -2.38 1.82 -25.72
CA VAL A 208 -1.29 2.34 -26.55
C VAL A 208 -0.35 1.18 -26.79
N VAL A 209 -0.79 0.33 -27.70
CA VAL A 209 0.09 -0.54 -28.46
C VAL A 209 0.59 0.31 -29.61
N ASP A 210 1.85 0.74 -29.58
CA ASP A 210 2.47 1.29 -30.78
C ASP A 210 2.58 0.22 -31.88
N ALA A 211 2.94 0.65 -33.08
CA ALA A 211 3.02 -0.22 -34.24
C ALA A 211 4.04 -1.37 -34.09
N ASP A 212 4.92 -1.37 -33.09
CA ASP A 212 6.03 -2.30 -32.98
C ASP A 212 6.04 -3.21 -31.74
N ASN A 213 5.20 -3.04 -30.71
CA ASN A 213 5.16 -3.91 -29.50
C ASN A 213 6.52 -4.08 -28.80
N ALA A 214 7.55 -3.34 -29.21
CA ALA A 214 8.53 -2.85 -28.26
C ALA A 214 7.80 -1.77 -27.46
N VAL A 215 8.09 -1.62 -26.18
CA VAL A 215 7.74 -0.37 -25.51
C VAL A 215 8.53 0.74 -26.23
N ALA A 216 7.97 1.39 -27.26
CA ALA A 216 8.64 2.51 -27.92
C ALA A 216 8.53 3.71 -26.99
N SER A 217 9.35 3.71 -25.94
CA SER A 217 9.22 4.56 -24.76
C SER A 217 7.83 4.43 -24.12
N PHE A 218 7.78 4.19 -22.82
CA PHE A 218 6.59 4.60 -22.09
C PHE A 218 6.45 6.08 -22.43
N ALA A 219 5.41 6.49 -23.15
CA ALA A 219 5.16 7.92 -23.32
C ALA A 219 5.18 8.48 -21.90
N ASP A 220 6.06 9.45 -21.63
CA ASP A 220 6.43 9.95 -20.29
C ASP A 220 5.23 10.50 -19.48
N GLU A 221 4.01 10.37 -19.98
CA GLU A 221 2.78 11.02 -19.52
C GLU A 221 1.64 10.04 -19.18
N GLN A 222 1.90 8.73 -19.04
CA GLN A 222 0.88 7.83 -18.50
C GLN A 222 0.90 7.83 -16.97
N SER A 223 -0.30 7.98 -16.41
CA SER A 223 -0.49 8.11 -14.98
C SER A 223 -1.55 7.16 -14.44
N ALA A 224 -1.35 6.69 -13.21
CA ALA A 224 -2.39 6.00 -12.45
C ALA A 224 -2.92 6.97 -11.39
N ALA A 225 -4.24 7.10 -11.31
CA ALA A 225 -4.89 7.79 -10.20
C ALA A 225 -5.01 6.83 -9.02
N VAL A 226 -4.74 7.33 -7.82
CA VAL A 226 -5.03 6.64 -6.57
C VAL A 226 -5.95 7.56 -5.77
N GLU A 227 -7.07 7.04 -5.32
CA GLU A 227 -8.06 7.78 -4.55
C GLU A 227 -7.94 7.39 -3.07
N ALA A 228 -7.53 8.33 -2.20
CA ALA A 228 -7.76 8.12 -0.77
C ALA A 228 -9.21 8.49 -0.48
N VAL A 229 -9.99 7.46 -0.17
CA VAL A 229 -11.28 7.70 0.46
C VAL A 229 -11.04 7.99 1.94
N VAL A 230 -10.85 9.27 2.28
CA VAL A 230 -11.09 9.69 3.65
C VAL A 230 -12.54 9.32 3.92
N THR A 231 -12.73 8.30 4.75
CA THR A 231 -14.03 8.01 5.32
C THR A 231 -14.04 8.72 6.66
N PRO A 232 -14.31 10.04 6.71
CA PRO A 232 -14.81 10.53 7.97
C PRO A 232 -16.08 9.70 8.19
N GLY A 233 -16.31 9.16 9.39
CA GLY A 233 -17.64 8.65 9.73
C GLY A 233 -18.75 9.72 9.64
N ILE A 234 -18.46 10.88 9.04
CA ILE A 234 -19.14 12.15 9.12
C ILE A 234 -19.07 12.85 7.75
N PRO A 235 -20.09 12.69 6.89
CA PRO A 235 -20.11 13.25 5.54
C PRO A 235 -19.92 14.78 5.47
N ALA A 236 -20.32 15.50 6.51
CA ALA A 236 -20.24 16.96 6.58
C ALA A 236 -18.81 17.51 6.55
N ILE A 237 -17.80 16.68 6.84
CA ILE A 237 -16.40 17.14 6.91
C ILE A 237 -15.63 16.94 5.61
N GLN A 238 -16.14 16.10 4.70
CA GLN A 238 -15.48 15.78 3.44
C GLN A 238 -15.15 17.05 2.62
N ALA A 239 -16.02 18.07 2.66
CA ALA A 239 -15.81 19.36 1.99
C ALA A 239 -14.73 20.25 2.63
N LEU A 240 -14.44 20.08 3.93
CA LEU A 240 -13.40 20.84 4.65
C LEU A 240 -12.02 20.21 4.47
N TYR A 241 -11.94 18.88 4.36
CA TYR A 241 -10.67 18.14 4.27
C TYR A 241 -9.95 18.29 2.95
N ALA A 242 -10.65 18.67 1.90
CA ALA A 242 -10.07 18.93 0.59
C ALA A 242 -8.78 19.77 0.67
N ASN A 243 -8.74 20.77 1.54
CA ASN A 243 -7.60 21.68 1.64
C ASN A 243 -6.59 21.31 2.75
N LEU A 244 -6.87 20.26 3.53
CA LEU A 244 -6.09 19.90 4.72
C LEU A 244 -5.30 18.59 4.55
N MET A 245 -5.69 17.73 3.61
CA MET A 245 -4.93 16.53 3.30
C MET A 245 -3.57 16.87 2.70
N GLN A 246 -2.54 16.17 3.16
CA GLN A 246 -1.21 16.25 2.58
C GLN A 246 -0.80 14.89 2.03
N TRP A 247 -0.33 14.89 0.80
CA TRP A 247 0.04 13.69 0.06
C TRP A 247 1.54 13.67 -0.26
N THR A 248 2.20 12.54 -0.05
CA THR A 248 3.56 12.28 -0.52
C THR A 248 3.57 11.29 -1.70
N GLY A 249 4.64 11.32 -2.51
CA GLY A 249 4.81 10.44 -3.69
C GLY A 249 3.91 10.79 -4.88
N GLY A 250 4.48 11.11 -6.05
CA GLY A 250 3.69 11.45 -7.26
C GLY A 250 3.43 12.96 -7.46
N THR A 251 2.62 13.30 -8.46
CA THR A 251 2.22 14.68 -8.78
C THR A 251 0.86 15.01 -8.14
N ALA A 252 0.71 16.24 -7.65
CA ALA A 252 -0.56 16.69 -7.07
C ALA A 252 -1.64 16.75 -8.15
N ALA A 253 -2.78 16.08 -7.92
CA ALA A 253 -3.97 16.20 -8.77
C ALA A 253 -4.81 17.42 -8.35
N ALA A 254 -5.80 17.76 -9.17
CA ALA A 254 -6.72 18.88 -8.89
C ALA A 254 -7.77 18.53 -7.82
N ALA A 255 -8.10 17.24 -7.68
CA ALA A 255 -8.94 16.75 -6.61
C ALA A 255 -8.07 16.40 -5.37
N PRO A 256 -8.50 16.79 -4.17
CA PRO A 256 -7.69 16.72 -2.95
C PRO A 256 -7.51 15.31 -2.38
N ASP A 257 -8.41 14.41 -2.75
CA ASP A 257 -8.48 12.99 -2.45
C ASP A 257 -7.84 12.13 -3.53
N GLU A 258 -7.31 12.73 -4.59
CA GLU A 258 -6.69 12.04 -5.70
C GLU A 258 -5.19 12.34 -5.78
N ARG A 259 -4.40 11.30 -6.01
CA ARG A 259 -2.98 11.41 -6.30
C ARG A 259 -2.67 10.72 -7.60
N THR A 260 -1.88 11.38 -8.44
CA THR A 260 -1.44 10.85 -9.71
C THR A 260 -0.01 10.35 -9.59
N ILE A 261 0.22 9.06 -9.83
CA ILE A 261 1.57 8.50 -9.95
C ILE A 261 1.94 8.43 -11.42
N ASN A 262 3.02 9.10 -11.79
CA ASN A 262 3.66 8.89 -13.09
C ASN A 262 4.37 7.55 -13.08
N ARG A 263 4.18 6.76 -14.14
CA ARG A 263 4.89 5.50 -14.38
C ARG A 263 6.38 5.80 -14.68
N GLY A 264 7.13 6.17 -13.65
CA GLY A 264 8.55 6.45 -13.73
C GLY A 264 9.40 5.18 -13.84
N THR A 265 10.57 5.19 -13.20
CA THR A 265 11.42 4.00 -13.08
C THR A 265 10.68 2.88 -12.33
N PRO A 266 10.87 1.60 -12.69
CA PRO A 266 10.28 0.53 -11.88
C PRO A 266 10.74 0.63 -10.42
N GLY A 267 9.81 0.56 -9.48
CA GLY A 267 10.09 0.78 -8.07
C GLY A 267 8.88 0.63 -7.17
N LYS A 268 9.17 0.64 -5.86
CA LYS A 268 8.19 0.77 -4.79
C LYS A 268 7.99 2.26 -4.50
N TYR A 269 6.76 2.74 -4.58
CA TYR A 269 6.39 4.13 -4.36
C TYR A 269 5.41 4.21 -3.19
N PRO A 270 5.87 4.60 -1.99
CA PRO A 270 4.96 4.82 -0.89
C PRO A 270 4.10 6.06 -1.18
N LEU A 271 2.79 5.87 -1.21
CA LEU A 271 1.81 6.93 -1.15
C LEU A 271 1.36 7.09 0.29
N LYS A 272 1.68 8.22 0.89
CA LYS A 272 1.28 8.53 2.27
C LYS A 272 0.32 9.70 2.23
N VAL A 273 -0.84 9.53 2.86
CA VAL A 273 -1.80 10.61 3.11
C VAL A 273 -1.77 10.93 4.59
N THR A 274 -1.62 12.21 4.93
CA THR A 274 -1.62 12.65 6.33
C THR A 274 -2.70 13.70 6.59
N PHE A 275 -3.25 13.64 7.80
CA PHE A 275 -4.17 14.63 8.34
C PHE A 275 -3.85 14.87 9.82
N GLY A 276 -3.16 15.97 10.11
CA GLY A 276 -2.71 16.24 11.48
C GLY A 276 -1.71 15.17 11.94
N GLY A 277 -2.14 14.30 12.85
CA GLY A 277 -1.39 13.13 13.31
C GLY A 277 -1.94 11.79 12.80
N ALA A 278 -3.06 11.80 12.05
CA ALA A 278 -3.54 10.58 11.40
C ALA A 278 -2.82 10.40 10.07
N GLU A 279 -2.52 9.15 9.78
CA GLU A 279 -1.82 8.76 8.57
C GLU A 279 -2.36 7.45 8.05
N ASP A 280 -2.34 7.31 6.73
CA ASP A 280 -2.37 6.01 6.09
C ASP A 280 -1.39 5.98 4.91
N ALA A 281 -0.85 4.81 4.64
CA ALA A 281 0.15 4.59 3.61
C ALA A 281 -0.20 3.39 2.73
N LEU A 282 -0.07 3.58 1.42
CA LEU A 282 -0.23 2.54 0.41
C LEU A 282 1.04 2.44 -0.40
N ASP A 283 1.63 1.25 -0.44
CA ASP A 283 2.75 0.98 -1.33
C ASP A 283 2.26 0.68 -2.73
N VAL A 284 2.58 1.57 -3.67
CA VAL A 284 2.30 1.36 -5.09
C VAL A 284 3.55 0.84 -5.78
N TRP A 285 3.44 -0.33 -6.38
CA TRP A 285 4.51 -0.91 -7.17
C TRP A 285 4.34 -0.56 -8.65
N ILE A 286 5.38 0.04 -9.23
CA ILE A 286 5.50 0.17 -10.68
C ILE A 286 6.44 -0.94 -11.12
N ALA A 287 5.87 -1.96 -11.77
CA ALA A 287 6.63 -3.06 -12.33
C ALA A 287 6.90 -2.84 -13.82
N ARG A 288 8.07 -3.24 -14.28
CA ARG A 288 8.40 -3.47 -15.68
C ARG A 288 8.68 -4.94 -15.85
N VAL A 289 7.90 -5.58 -16.71
CA VAL A 289 8.21 -6.91 -17.20
C VAL A 289 8.88 -6.74 -18.57
N GLN A 290 10.05 -7.35 -18.73
CA GLN A 290 10.69 -7.51 -20.03
C GLN A 290 10.83 -8.99 -20.32
N MET A 291 10.51 -9.35 -21.55
CA MET A 291 10.72 -10.69 -22.07
C MET A 291 11.87 -10.61 -23.07
N ASN A 292 12.96 -11.30 -22.76
CA ASN A 292 14.15 -11.37 -23.58
C ASN A 292 14.36 -12.81 -24.07
N TRP A 293 14.70 -12.96 -25.34
CA TRP A 293 15.06 -14.24 -25.91
C TRP A 293 16.58 -14.33 -25.93
N ILE A 294 17.15 -15.40 -25.36
CA ILE A 294 18.58 -15.67 -25.55
C ILE A 294 18.67 -16.56 -26.78
N VAL A 295 19.27 -16.04 -27.86
CA VAL A 295 19.61 -16.83 -29.04
C VAL A 295 21.07 -17.27 -28.88
N PRO A 296 21.36 -18.53 -28.55
CA PRO A 296 22.71 -18.95 -28.15
C PRO A 296 23.76 -19.01 -29.28
N TYR A 297 23.41 -18.72 -30.55
CA TYR A 297 24.32 -18.95 -31.69
C TYR A 297 24.64 -17.71 -32.54
N THR A 298 25.92 -17.60 -32.93
CA THR A 298 26.49 -16.54 -33.78
C THR A 298 26.80 -16.99 -35.22
N GLY A 299 26.34 -18.19 -35.62
CA GLY A 299 26.50 -18.72 -36.97
C GLY A 299 25.22 -18.57 -37.80
N CYS A 300 25.34 -17.99 -38.99
CA CYS A 300 24.37 -17.93 -40.12
C CYS A 300 22.99 -17.26 -39.97
N TRP A 301 22.61 -16.66 -38.85
CA TRP A 301 21.35 -15.90 -38.78
C TRP A 301 21.54 -14.40 -39.05
N THR A 302 20.75 -13.82 -39.96
CA THR A 302 20.57 -12.36 -40.06
C THR A 302 19.20 -11.99 -39.49
N SER A 303 19.18 -11.56 -38.24
CA SER A 303 18.01 -10.87 -37.68
C SER A 303 17.85 -9.54 -38.43
N THR A 304 16.88 -9.46 -39.33
CA THR A 304 16.50 -8.19 -39.96
C THR A 304 15.12 -7.79 -39.43
N LYS A 305 15.17 -6.98 -38.36
CA LYS A 305 14.07 -6.32 -37.62
C LYS A 305 13.67 -7.03 -36.31
N ARG A 306 13.46 -6.20 -35.28
CA ARG A 306 13.47 -6.49 -33.83
C ARG A 306 12.30 -7.33 -33.27
N THR A 307 11.60 -8.12 -34.08
CA THR A 307 10.33 -8.75 -33.64
C THR A 307 10.10 -10.15 -34.23
N GLN A 308 11.17 -10.89 -34.52
CA GLN A 308 11.04 -12.23 -35.12
C GLN A 308 11.88 -13.24 -34.32
N LEU A 309 11.20 -14.24 -33.75
CA LEU A 309 11.82 -15.44 -33.20
C LEU A 309 11.56 -16.59 -34.18
N VAL A 310 12.63 -17.21 -34.66
CA VAL A 310 12.56 -18.40 -35.51
C VAL A 310 12.97 -19.58 -34.64
N LEU A 311 12.02 -20.46 -34.35
CA LEU A 311 12.29 -21.77 -33.78
C LEU A 311 12.71 -22.66 -34.94
N ASP A 312 14.01 -22.95 -35.04
CA ASP A 312 14.48 -24.00 -35.93
C ASP A 312 14.31 -25.32 -35.21
N ILE A 313 13.65 -26.26 -35.86
CA ILE A 313 13.49 -27.62 -35.37
C ILE A 313 14.59 -28.51 -35.98
N ASP A 314 15.29 -28.03 -37.03
CA ASP A 314 16.41 -28.73 -37.65
C ASP A 314 17.75 -28.10 -37.24
N ASN A 315 18.68 -28.91 -36.72
CA ASN A 315 20.03 -28.41 -36.37
C ASN A 315 21.18 -29.25 -36.93
N ASP A 316 20.91 -30.40 -37.55
CA ASP A 316 21.92 -31.39 -37.93
C ASP A 316 22.04 -31.63 -39.44
N ASP A 317 20.97 -31.56 -40.24
CA ASP A 317 21.04 -31.88 -41.67
C ASP A 317 20.28 -30.95 -42.66
N CYS A 318 19.55 -29.96 -42.16
CA CYS A 318 18.71 -29.03 -42.94
C CYS A 318 17.51 -29.67 -43.68
N ASP A 319 17.02 -30.85 -43.28
CA ASP A 319 15.84 -31.52 -43.87
C ASP A 319 14.67 -31.72 -42.87
N ALA A 320 13.86 -30.67 -42.72
CA ALA A 320 12.69 -30.62 -41.82
C ALA A 320 11.53 -31.63 -42.13
N LEU A 321 11.70 -32.58 -43.06
CA LEU A 321 10.68 -33.59 -43.38
C LEU A 321 10.92 -34.95 -42.68
N VAL A 322 12.04 -35.12 -41.97
CA VAL A 322 12.47 -36.44 -41.44
C VAL A 322 12.33 -36.57 -39.91
N ASP A 323 12.12 -35.48 -39.17
CA ASP A 323 12.19 -35.44 -37.69
C ASP A 323 11.08 -36.19 -36.93
N LEU A 324 9.98 -36.57 -37.57
CA LEU A 324 8.92 -37.35 -36.88
C LEU A 324 9.31 -38.82 -36.66
N ASP A 325 10.34 -39.31 -37.37
CA ASP A 325 10.74 -40.71 -37.39
C ASP A 325 12.24 -40.92 -37.05
N ASP A 326 12.99 -39.88 -36.67
CA ASP A 326 14.41 -40.05 -36.37
C ASP A 326 14.63 -40.61 -34.95
N PRO A 327 15.40 -41.70 -34.82
CA PRO A 327 15.60 -42.36 -33.55
C PRO A 327 16.61 -41.58 -32.70
N GLU A 328 16.12 -40.77 -31.75
CA GLU A 328 16.88 -40.12 -30.67
C GLU A 328 18.31 -39.72 -31.07
N VAL A 329 18.49 -38.58 -31.73
CA VAL A 329 19.83 -38.03 -31.89
C VAL A 329 20.28 -37.49 -30.52
N GLU A 330 21.34 -38.07 -29.95
CA GLU A 330 21.99 -37.50 -28.76
C GLU A 330 22.39 -36.05 -29.09
N HIS A 331 21.82 -35.07 -28.36
CA HIS A 331 22.11 -33.61 -28.37
C HIS A 331 21.20 -32.67 -29.19
N GLU A 332 19.94 -33.03 -29.46
CA GLU A 332 18.93 -32.09 -29.99
C GLU A 332 18.42 -31.08 -28.93
N ASP A 333 19.03 -29.91 -28.88
CA ASP A 333 18.61 -28.81 -28.01
C ASP A 333 17.77 -27.75 -28.77
N ASP A 334 16.63 -28.12 -29.34
CA ASP A 334 15.70 -27.19 -30.06
C ASP A 334 14.86 -26.32 -29.09
N LEU A 335 15.26 -26.30 -27.84
CA LEU A 335 14.64 -25.51 -26.80
C LEU A 335 15.20 -24.10 -26.83
N ILE A 336 14.36 -23.12 -27.16
CA ILE A 336 14.77 -21.72 -27.06
C ILE A 336 14.58 -21.25 -25.61
N PRO A 337 15.66 -20.80 -24.94
CA PRO A 337 15.56 -20.19 -23.63
C PRO A 337 14.91 -18.81 -23.74
N LEU A 338 13.77 -18.69 -23.08
CA LEU A 338 13.07 -17.48 -22.76
C LEU A 338 13.52 -16.98 -21.39
N VAL A 339 14.02 -15.75 -21.35
CA VAL A 339 14.37 -15.05 -20.11
C VAL A 339 13.33 -14.00 -19.82
N LEU A 340 12.55 -14.23 -18.78
CA LEU A 340 11.72 -13.21 -18.19
C LEU A 340 12.57 -12.39 -17.23
N SER A 341 12.38 -11.07 -17.22
CA SER A 341 12.93 -10.17 -16.21
C SER A 341 11.84 -9.24 -15.71
N VAL A 342 11.63 -9.23 -14.39
CA VAL A 342 10.71 -8.32 -13.70
C VAL A 342 11.53 -7.35 -12.86
N GLU A 343 11.29 -6.05 -13.05
CA GLU A 343 11.87 -4.97 -12.26
C GLU A 343 10.75 -4.18 -11.56
N PRO A 344 10.93 -3.74 -10.31
CA PRO A 344 11.99 -4.15 -9.38
C PRO A 344 11.85 -5.64 -9.03
N ARG A 345 12.97 -6.26 -8.65
CA ARG A 345 12.97 -7.65 -8.18
C ARG A 345 12.30 -7.74 -6.81
N GLY A 346 11.77 -8.92 -6.47
CA GLY A 346 11.17 -9.17 -5.15
C GLY A 346 9.73 -8.66 -4.98
N ILE A 347 9.06 -8.26 -6.07
CA ILE A 347 7.62 -8.03 -6.03
C ILE A 347 6.94 -9.40 -5.98
N GLY A 348 6.24 -9.70 -4.88
CA GLY A 348 5.48 -10.92 -4.73
C GLY A 348 4.38 -11.08 -5.79
N GLY A 349 4.60 -11.86 -6.86
CA GLY A 349 3.58 -12.37 -7.80
C GLY A 349 3.99 -13.62 -8.59
N SER A 350 3.04 -14.31 -9.21
CA SER A 350 3.30 -15.47 -10.07
C SER A 350 3.21 -15.08 -11.54
N VAL A 351 3.88 -15.86 -12.40
CA VAL A 351 3.65 -15.80 -13.84
C VAL A 351 3.24 -17.19 -14.28
N ARG A 352 2.13 -17.28 -15.00
CA ARG A 352 1.72 -18.52 -15.65
C ARG A 352 1.73 -18.29 -17.15
N MET A 353 2.12 -19.29 -17.92
CA MET A 353 2.01 -19.23 -19.37
C MET A 353 0.87 -20.14 -19.80
N GLU A 354 -0.08 -19.57 -20.52
CA GLU A 354 -1.22 -20.24 -21.12
C GLU A 354 -0.94 -20.38 -22.62
N THR A 355 -1.03 -21.58 -23.16
CA THR A 355 -1.14 -21.78 -24.61
C THR A 355 -2.62 -21.69 -24.96
N SER A 356 -3.08 -20.65 -25.65
CA SER A 356 -4.45 -20.66 -26.16
C SER A 356 -4.45 -21.37 -27.50
N THR A 357 -4.75 -22.66 -27.48
CA THR A 357 -5.41 -23.28 -28.62
C THR A 357 -6.89 -22.98 -28.46
N GLN A 358 -7.48 -22.18 -29.35
CA GLN A 358 -8.90 -22.37 -29.66
C GLN A 358 -8.96 -23.44 -30.75
N PRO A 359 -9.10 -24.74 -30.41
CA PRO A 359 -9.49 -25.70 -31.43
C PRO A 359 -10.80 -25.22 -32.07
N ALA A 360 -10.91 -25.37 -33.38
CA ALA A 360 -12.21 -25.42 -34.01
C ALA A 360 -13.05 -26.50 -33.31
N GLU A 361 -14.33 -26.21 -33.07
CA GLU A 361 -15.25 -27.08 -32.34
C GLU A 361 -15.24 -28.51 -32.95
N GLY A 362 -14.62 -29.48 -32.27
CA GLY A 362 -14.56 -30.90 -32.68
C GLY A 362 -13.18 -31.52 -32.92
N GLU A 363 -12.08 -30.77 -32.89
CA GLU A 363 -10.72 -31.31 -33.06
C GLU A 363 -10.01 -31.54 -31.70
N PRO A 364 -9.40 -32.72 -31.45
CA PRO A 364 -8.53 -32.93 -30.30
C PRO A 364 -7.19 -32.22 -30.52
N THR A 365 -7.06 -30.98 -30.09
CA THR A 365 -5.78 -30.25 -30.24
C THR A 365 -4.86 -30.51 -29.06
N ALA A 366 -3.81 -31.29 -29.28
CA ALA A 366 -2.58 -31.07 -28.54
C ALA A 366 -2.07 -29.66 -28.87
N ALA A 367 -1.60 -28.90 -27.88
CA ALA A 367 -0.94 -27.63 -28.15
C ALA A 367 0.25 -27.87 -29.09
N ARG A 368 0.35 -27.09 -30.19
CA ARG A 368 1.46 -27.19 -31.14
C ARG A 368 2.72 -26.51 -30.62
N VAL A 369 2.62 -25.78 -29.52
CA VAL A 369 3.74 -25.26 -28.75
C VAL A 369 3.69 -25.83 -27.34
N ALA A 370 4.83 -26.33 -26.87
CA ALA A 370 5.04 -26.75 -25.49
C ALA A 370 6.03 -25.85 -24.77
N VAL A 371 5.91 -25.82 -23.44
CA VAL A 371 6.70 -25.01 -22.54
C VAL A 371 7.32 -25.92 -21.50
N TYR A 372 8.56 -25.68 -21.11
CA TYR A 372 9.26 -26.43 -20.08
C TYR A 372 9.99 -25.48 -19.12
N GLN A 373 10.11 -25.86 -17.84
CA GLN A 373 10.88 -25.11 -16.84
C GLN A 373 12.35 -25.56 -16.77
N ASP A 374 12.61 -26.80 -17.16
CA ASP A 374 13.91 -27.44 -17.14
C ASP A 374 14.11 -28.12 -18.49
N PRO A 375 15.23 -27.86 -19.20
CA PRO A 375 15.46 -28.45 -20.51
C PRO A 375 15.59 -29.99 -20.44
N GLU A 376 16.00 -30.53 -19.29
CA GLU A 376 16.13 -31.98 -19.08
C GLU A 376 14.77 -32.68 -18.91
N GLU A 377 13.68 -31.94 -18.64
CA GLU A 377 12.32 -32.54 -18.57
C GLU A 377 11.82 -33.07 -19.91
N ARG A 378 12.44 -32.70 -21.04
CA ARG A 378 12.17 -33.24 -22.39
C ARG A 378 12.61 -34.70 -22.52
N VAL A 379 13.73 -35.09 -21.89
CA VAL A 379 14.46 -36.31 -22.27
C VAL A 379 14.14 -37.46 -21.31
N GLY A 380 13.18 -38.30 -21.67
CA GLY A 380 13.11 -39.69 -21.17
C GLY A 380 12.12 -40.05 -20.05
N HIS A 381 11.19 -39.17 -19.64
CA HIS A 381 10.35 -39.46 -18.47
C HIS A 381 8.83 -39.51 -18.67
N GLY A 382 8.30 -39.34 -19.89
CA GLY A 382 6.86 -39.44 -20.14
C GLY A 382 6.02 -38.43 -19.33
N LYS A 383 6.66 -37.37 -18.83
CA LYS A 383 5.96 -36.24 -18.23
C LYS A 383 5.28 -35.48 -19.39
N PRO A 384 3.98 -35.17 -19.28
CA PRO A 384 3.32 -34.35 -20.28
C PRO A 384 4.02 -32.98 -20.40
N PRO A 385 3.98 -32.32 -21.58
CA PRO A 385 4.39 -30.92 -21.68
C PRO A 385 3.70 -30.14 -20.58
N TRP A 386 4.37 -29.14 -20.02
CA TRP A 386 3.93 -28.44 -18.83
C TRP A 386 2.48 -27.97 -18.99
N GLU A 387 1.53 -28.70 -18.39
CA GLU A 387 0.10 -28.42 -18.48
C GLU A 387 -0.21 -27.27 -17.54
N ALA A 388 0.06 -26.04 -18.00
CA ALA A 388 -0.45 -24.79 -17.43
C ALA A 388 -0.37 -24.63 -15.90
N ASP A 389 0.59 -25.26 -15.21
CA ASP A 389 0.75 -25.06 -13.78
C ASP A 389 1.51 -23.76 -13.50
N LEU A 390 1.23 -23.11 -12.37
CA LEU A 390 1.80 -21.80 -12.01
C LEU A 390 3.33 -21.85 -11.95
N LEU A 391 4.03 -20.96 -12.68
CA LEU A 391 5.42 -20.64 -12.37
C LEU A 391 5.39 -19.67 -11.19
N ARG A 392 5.54 -20.20 -9.98
CA ARG A 392 5.72 -19.34 -8.81
C ARG A 392 7.09 -18.70 -8.91
N LEU A 393 7.15 -17.46 -9.42
CA LEU A 393 8.38 -16.68 -9.58
C LEU A 393 8.98 -16.21 -8.24
N LEU A 394 8.47 -16.66 -7.09
CA LEU A 394 8.75 -16.04 -5.79
C LEU A 394 9.25 -17.09 -4.82
N ASP A 395 10.56 -17.20 -4.75
CA ASP A 395 11.15 -17.18 -3.43
C ASP A 395 11.55 -15.72 -3.17
N ASP A 396 11.23 -15.17 -1.99
CA ASP A 396 11.57 -13.78 -1.58
C ASP A 396 13.10 -13.56 -1.47
N SER A 397 13.88 -14.57 -1.84
CA SER A 397 15.32 -14.51 -1.96
C SER A 397 15.74 -13.33 -2.85
N PRO A 398 16.74 -12.52 -2.45
CA PRO A 398 17.28 -11.42 -3.26
C PRO A 398 18.01 -11.89 -4.54
N SER A 399 18.04 -13.20 -4.81
CA SER A 399 18.65 -13.80 -5.99
C SER A 399 17.81 -14.91 -6.65
N PRO A 400 16.54 -14.67 -7.03
CA PRO A 400 15.89 -15.58 -7.96
C PRO A 400 16.42 -15.17 -9.33
N GLN A 401 17.41 -15.87 -9.86
CA GLN A 401 17.48 -15.96 -11.31
C GLN A 401 16.12 -16.52 -11.72
N LEU A 402 15.34 -15.72 -12.45
CA LEU A 402 14.03 -16.18 -12.91
C LEU A 402 14.29 -17.45 -13.73
N PRO A 403 13.48 -18.51 -13.56
CA PRO A 403 13.70 -19.76 -14.26
C PRO A 403 13.75 -19.48 -15.76
N TYR A 404 14.71 -20.08 -16.46
CA TYR A 404 14.65 -20.14 -17.91
C TYR A 404 13.39 -20.90 -18.27
N LEU A 405 12.55 -20.28 -19.08
CA LEU A 405 11.46 -20.99 -19.73
C LEU A 405 11.97 -21.50 -21.06
N TYR A 406 11.57 -22.70 -21.46
CA TYR A 406 11.97 -23.28 -22.72
C TYR A 406 10.73 -23.52 -23.57
N VAL A 407 10.77 -23.09 -24.82
CA VAL A 407 9.64 -23.23 -25.75
C VAL A 407 10.02 -24.22 -26.85
N GLN A 408 9.12 -25.14 -27.17
CA GLN A 408 9.29 -26.15 -28.22
C GLN A 408 8.10 -26.14 -29.19
N GLY A 409 8.37 -26.19 -30.49
CA GLY A 409 7.35 -26.51 -31.50
C GLY A 409 7.10 -28.03 -31.56
N ARG A 410 5.84 -28.45 -31.57
CA ARG A 410 5.42 -29.86 -31.62
C ARG A 410 4.77 -30.27 -32.94
N GLU A 411 4.12 -29.33 -33.63
CA GLU A 411 3.48 -29.60 -34.92
C GLU A 411 3.63 -28.41 -35.85
N LEU A 412 3.87 -28.69 -37.12
CA LEU A 412 3.95 -27.68 -38.17
C LEU A 412 2.58 -27.03 -38.43
N SER A 413 2.61 -25.73 -38.69
CA SER A 413 1.49 -24.86 -39.04
C SER A 413 1.88 -23.96 -40.20
N SER A 414 0.96 -23.79 -41.15
CA SER A 414 1.09 -22.81 -42.22
C SER A 414 0.31 -21.52 -41.95
N ASP A 415 -0.41 -21.45 -40.83
CA ASP A 415 -1.20 -20.29 -40.43
C ASP A 415 -0.41 -19.49 -39.38
N SER A 416 -0.19 -18.22 -39.70
CA SER A 416 0.60 -17.28 -38.93
C SER A 416 0.06 -16.90 -37.55
N ASN A 417 -1.16 -17.33 -37.21
CA ASN A 417 -1.86 -16.96 -35.97
C ASN A 417 -2.50 -18.17 -35.26
N ASP A 418 -2.07 -19.39 -35.56
CA ASP A 418 -2.74 -20.60 -35.05
C ASP A 418 -2.35 -20.98 -33.61
N GLN A 419 -1.30 -20.36 -33.07
CA GLN A 419 -0.92 -20.50 -31.66
C GLN A 419 -0.64 -19.12 -31.07
N ASN A 420 -1.01 -18.98 -29.81
CA ASN A 420 -0.51 -17.89 -29.00
C ASN A 420 0.02 -18.41 -27.67
N LEU A 421 1.09 -17.76 -27.21
CA LEU A 421 1.65 -17.89 -25.87
C LEU A 421 1.16 -16.69 -25.09
N LYS A 422 0.21 -16.92 -24.19
CA LYS A 422 -0.32 -15.90 -23.30
C LYS A 422 0.38 -15.98 -21.96
N LEU A 423 1.20 -14.99 -21.65
CA LEU A 423 1.81 -14.85 -20.32
C LEU A 423 0.83 -14.11 -19.43
N VAL A 424 0.37 -14.74 -18.37
CA VAL A 424 -0.47 -14.13 -17.35
C VAL A 424 0.38 -13.84 -16.12
N TYR A 425 0.36 -12.60 -15.67
CA TYR A 425 1.06 -12.12 -14.49
C TYR A 425 0.03 -11.90 -13.38
N GLU A 426 0.27 -12.47 -12.21
CA GLU A 426 -0.65 -12.42 -11.06
C GLU A 426 0.06 -11.89 -9.82
N TRP A 427 -0.38 -10.78 -9.25
CA TRP A 427 0.15 -10.18 -8.03
C TRP A 427 -1.00 -10.00 -7.02
N GLY A 428 -1.15 -10.95 -6.09
CA GLY A 428 -2.31 -10.97 -5.18
C GLY A 428 -3.61 -11.13 -5.96
N ASP A 429 -4.52 -10.15 -5.84
CA ASP A 429 -5.81 -10.12 -6.55
C ASP A 429 -5.73 -9.48 -7.94
N PHE A 430 -4.58 -8.92 -8.33
CA PHE A 430 -4.38 -8.30 -9.64
C PHE A 430 -3.84 -9.32 -10.64
N ALA A 431 -4.48 -9.45 -11.80
CA ALA A 431 -4.00 -10.27 -12.90
C ALA A 431 -4.02 -9.48 -14.23
N THR A 432 -2.94 -9.58 -15.00
CA THR A 432 -2.83 -9.04 -16.36
C THR A 432 -2.19 -10.05 -17.29
N SER A 433 -2.22 -9.84 -18.61
CA SER A 433 -1.58 -10.78 -19.53
C SER A 433 -1.07 -10.14 -20.82
N ASP A 434 0.05 -10.64 -21.30
CA ASP A 434 0.58 -10.38 -22.64
C ASP A 434 0.38 -11.61 -23.52
N THR A 435 0.19 -11.40 -24.83
CA THR A 435 0.02 -12.48 -25.80
C THR A 435 1.07 -12.36 -26.89
N VAL A 436 1.75 -13.47 -27.18
CA VAL A 436 2.77 -13.61 -28.21
C VAL A 436 2.25 -14.62 -29.22
N ASP A 437 2.01 -14.17 -30.45
CA ASP A 437 1.65 -15.07 -31.54
C ASP A 437 2.89 -15.92 -31.90
N ALA A 438 2.69 -17.23 -31.99
CA ALA A 438 3.72 -18.20 -32.33
C ALA A 438 3.26 -19.05 -33.52
N THR A 439 4.16 -19.30 -34.46
CA THR A 439 3.88 -20.21 -35.59
C THR A 439 5.07 -21.13 -35.79
N VAL A 440 4.79 -22.42 -35.85
CA VAL A 440 5.77 -23.47 -36.11
C VAL A 440 5.73 -23.76 -37.61
N ALA A 441 6.49 -23.09 -38.46
CA ALA A 441 6.29 -23.18 -39.92
C ALA A 441 7.15 -24.25 -40.62
N PRO A 442 6.62 -25.01 -41.62
CA PRO A 442 7.44 -25.85 -42.48
C PRO A 442 8.38 -25.03 -43.35
N ARG A 443 9.59 -25.55 -43.59
CA ARG A 443 10.58 -24.94 -44.50
C ARG A 443 10.18 -25.21 -45.97
N HIS A 444 10.23 -24.20 -46.83
CA HIS A 444 10.01 -24.36 -48.27
C HIS A 444 11.33 -24.23 -49.06
N GLY A 445 11.91 -25.36 -49.50
CA GLY A 445 12.96 -25.43 -50.55
C GLY A 445 14.29 -26.10 -50.13
N GLU A 446 15.04 -26.58 -51.13
CA GLU A 446 16.44 -27.03 -50.94
C GLU A 446 17.32 -25.80 -50.62
N SER A 447 17.86 -25.77 -49.40
CA SER A 447 18.71 -24.73 -48.78
C SER A 447 18.03 -23.43 -48.27
N SER A 448 18.09 -23.27 -46.94
CA SER A 448 17.76 -22.11 -46.05
C SER A 448 16.31 -21.92 -45.56
N ALA A 449 16.15 -21.77 -44.23
CA ALA A 449 14.91 -21.75 -43.42
C ALA A 449 14.52 -20.32 -43.12
N THR A 450 13.32 -20.14 -42.60
CA THR A 450 12.26 -19.37 -43.24
C THR A 450 10.98 -19.38 -42.40
N VAL A 451 11.05 -19.44 -41.07
CA VAL A 451 9.84 -19.30 -40.20
C VAL A 451 9.47 -17.83 -40.09
N LYS A 452 8.17 -17.52 -40.11
CA LYS A 452 7.64 -16.14 -40.07
C LYS A 452 6.61 -16.01 -38.96
N LEU A 453 6.89 -15.12 -38.01
CA LEU A 453 5.89 -14.65 -37.04
C LEU A 453 5.20 -13.41 -37.58
N TYR A 454 3.91 -13.30 -37.29
CA TYR A 454 3.09 -12.16 -37.64
C TYR A 454 2.52 -11.58 -36.35
N LYS A 455 2.53 -10.25 -36.24
CA LYS A 455 1.82 -9.52 -35.20
C LYS A 455 0.42 -9.26 -35.74
N ALA A 456 -0.63 -9.73 -35.08
CA ALA A 456 -1.99 -9.35 -35.44
C ALA A 456 -2.19 -7.83 -35.24
N VAL A 457 -2.21 -7.07 -36.33
CA VAL A 457 -2.59 -5.64 -36.31
C VAL A 457 -4.10 -5.59 -36.51
N LYS A 458 -4.86 -5.32 -35.45
CA LYS A 458 -6.27 -4.91 -35.61
C LYS A 458 -6.30 -3.44 -35.94
N ASP A 459 -6.50 -3.11 -37.22
CA ASP A 459 -6.86 -1.75 -37.60
C ASP A 459 -8.24 -1.40 -36.99
N GLU A 460 -8.46 -0.13 -36.63
CA GLU A 460 -9.73 0.38 -36.06
C GLU A 460 -10.97 0.19 -36.99
N GLY A 461 -10.81 -0.48 -38.13
CA GLY A 461 -11.87 -0.85 -39.08
C GLY A 461 -12.41 -2.28 -38.97
N GLY A 462 -11.87 -3.14 -38.10
CA GLY A 462 -12.46 -4.46 -37.82
C GLY A 462 -12.38 -5.50 -38.93
N ASN A 463 -11.29 -5.56 -39.68
CA ASN A 463 -10.87 -6.76 -40.42
C ASN A 463 -9.55 -7.27 -39.89
#